data_AF-A0A6S6T4G3-F1
#
_entry.id   AF-A0A6S6T4G3-F1
#
_cell.length_a   1.000
_cell.length_b   1.000
_cell.length_c   1.000
_cell.angle_alpha   90.00
_cell.angle_beta   90.00
_cell.angle_gamma   90.00
#
_symmetry.space_group_name_H-M   'P 1'
#
loop_
_entity.id
_entity.type
_entity.pdbx_description
1 polymer ?
#
loop_
_entity_poly.entity_id
_entity_poly.type
_entity_poly.pdbx_seq_one_letter_code
_entity_poly.pdbx_strand_id
1 'polypeptide(L)'
;MEYKKFKEVLKKNQLTVKKFSELAGISYATCNTWSNRGAVSAWVESWLNLYIQNKNLKENNSTVSNEEYQELLKLKESLHAVMSGLNTEK
;
A
#
# COMPACT_ATOMS: atom_id res chain seq x y z
N MET A 1 -9.88 -8.20 12.25
CA MET A 1 -9.06 -7.76 13.40
C MET A 1 -9.92 -7.15 14.51
N GLU A 2 -9.49 -7.24 15.77
CA GLU A 2 -10.12 -6.56 16.90
C GLU A 2 -9.98 -5.03 16.81
N TYR A 3 -10.98 -4.28 17.26
CA TYR A 3 -10.99 -2.81 17.22
C TYR A 3 -9.83 -2.20 18.01
N LYS A 4 -9.44 -2.83 19.13
CA LYS A 4 -8.28 -2.40 19.92
C LYS A 4 -6.98 -2.47 19.10
N LYS A 5 -6.74 -3.60 18.43
CA LYS A 5 -5.59 -3.82 17.54
C LYS A 5 -5.61 -2.81 16.39
N PHE A 6 -6.78 -2.53 15.82
CA PHE A 6 -6.93 -1.51 14.77
C PHE A 6 -6.47 -0.13 15.24
N LYS A 7 -6.92 0.35 16.41
CA LYS A 7 -6.48 1.64 16.96
C LYS A 7 -4.97 1.68 17.24
N GLU A 8 -4.40 0.59 17.73
CA GLU A 8 -2.95 0.48 17.98
C GLU A 8 -2.16 0.60 16.68
N VAL A 9 -2.58 -0.10 15.61
CA VAL A 9 -1.96 -0.01 14.27
C VAL A 9 -2.04 1.40 13.72
N LEU A 10 -3.20 2.05 13.82
CA LEU A 10 -3.34 3.44 13.39
C LEU A 10 -2.38 4.37 14.13
N LYS A 11 -2.35 4.29 15.47
CA LYS A 11 -1.48 5.12 16.31
C LYS A 11 0.00 4.93 15.96
N LYS A 12 0.46 3.68 15.79
CA LYS A 12 1.85 3.37 15.42
C LYS A 12 2.26 4.00 14.08
N ASN A 13 1.31 4.16 13.16
CA ASN A 13 1.55 4.69 11.83
C ASN A 13 1.14 6.17 11.67
N GLN A 14 0.92 6.87 12.80
CA GLN A 14 0.54 8.29 12.84
C GLN A 14 -0.77 8.58 12.09
N LEU A 15 -1.70 7.62 12.13
CA LEU A 15 -3.04 7.75 11.56
C LEU A 15 -4.07 7.93 12.65
N THR A 16 -5.10 8.72 12.36
CA THR A 16 -6.34 8.78 13.14
C THR A 16 -7.43 7.96 12.46
N VAL A 17 -8.48 7.59 13.19
CA VAL A 17 -9.64 6.89 12.61
C VAL A 17 -10.30 7.74 11.51
N LYS A 18 -10.35 9.06 11.70
CA LYS A 18 -10.82 10.02 10.69
C LYS A 18 -9.95 10.00 9.45
N LYS A 19 -8.62 10.05 9.61
CA LYS A 19 -7.72 10.01 8.45
C LYS A 19 -7.81 8.68 7.71
N PHE A 20 -7.93 7.58 8.44
CA PHE A 20 -8.17 6.26 7.85
C PHE A 20 -9.47 6.23 7.05
N SER A 21 -10.59 6.75 7.59
CA SER A 21 -11.88 6.73 6.87
C SER A 21 -11.82 7.52 5.56
N GLU A 22 -11.13 8.67 5.56
CA GLU A 22 -10.88 9.46 4.35
C GLU A 22 -10.05 8.69 3.32
N LEU A 23 -8.95 8.05 3.74
CA LEU A 23 -8.07 7.29 2.84
C LEU A 23 -8.73 6.02 2.28
N ALA A 24 -9.55 5.35 3.09
CA ALA A 24 -10.25 4.12 2.71
C ALA A 24 -11.56 4.38 1.96
N GLY A 25 -11.97 5.65 1.79
CA GLY A 25 -13.19 6.01 1.07
C GLY A 25 -14.47 5.56 1.76
N ILE A 26 -14.48 5.48 3.10
CA ILE A 26 -15.65 5.08 3.88
C ILE A 26 -16.05 6.18 4.86
N SER A 27 -17.30 6.14 5.33
CA SER A 27 -17.76 7.12 6.30
C SER A 27 -17.08 6.94 7.67
N TYR A 28 -16.80 8.04 8.36
CA TYR A 28 -16.33 7.98 9.75
C TYR A 28 -17.32 7.25 10.66
N ALA A 29 -18.62 7.39 10.40
CA ALA A 29 -19.68 6.69 11.12
C ALA A 29 -19.52 5.16 11.01
N THR A 30 -19.19 4.64 9.82
CA THR A 30 -18.90 3.22 9.60
C THR A 30 -17.76 2.76 10.50
N CYS A 31 -16.65 3.50 10.54
CA CYS A 31 -15.53 3.18 11.44
C CYS A 31 -15.95 3.21 12.92
N ASN A 32 -16.80 4.17 13.29
CA ASN A 32 -17.26 4.32 14.67
C ASN A 32 -18.12 3.13 15.13
N THR A 33 -18.88 2.50 14.21
CA THR A 33 -19.66 1.30 14.54
C THR A 33 -18.80 0.11 14.98
N TRP A 34 -17.54 0.04 14.55
CA TRP A 34 -16.61 -1.02 14.94
C TRP A 34 -16.20 -0.93 16.40
N SER A 35 -16.26 0.27 17.01
CA SER A 35 -15.99 0.43 18.43
C SER A 35 -17.03 -0.30 19.29
N ASN A 36 -18.31 -0.20 18.90
CA ASN A 36 -19.43 -0.84 19.59
C ASN A 36 -19.51 -2.34 19.31
N ARG A 37 -19.13 -2.79 18.10
CA ARG A 37 -19.15 -4.20 17.71
C ARG A 37 -17.93 -5.00 18.17
N GLY A 38 -16.85 -4.33 18.59
CA GLY A 38 -15.57 -4.96 18.94
C GLY A 38 -14.75 -5.45 17.74
N ALA A 39 -15.41 -5.77 16.62
CA ALA A 39 -14.78 -6.27 15.41
C ALA A 39 -14.77 -5.23 14.29
N VAL A 40 -13.64 -5.18 13.58
CA VAL A 40 -13.44 -4.38 12.36
C VAL A 40 -13.65 -5.26 11.13
N SER A 41 -14.18 -4.69 10.05
CA SER A 41 -14.37 -5.38 8.78
C SER A 41 -13.11 -6.10 8.31
N ALA A 42 -13.25 -7.32 7.78
CA ALA A 42 -12.13 -8.22 7.48
C ALA A 42 -11.08 -7.62 6.53
N TRP A 43 -11.51 -6.83 5.54
CA TRP A 43 -10.61 -6.22 4.54
C TRP A 43 -9.68 -5.14 5.11
N VAL A 44 -10.00 -4.56 6.27
CA VAL A 44 -9.26 -3.42 6.84
C VAL A 44 -7.82 -3.79 7.19
N GLU A 45 -7.60 -5.03 7.63
CA GLU A 45 -6.25 -5.51 7.96
C GLU A 45 -5.37 -5.58 6.70
N SER A 46 -5.88 -6.16 5.60
CA SER A 46 -5.17 -6.20 4.32
C SER A 46 -4.92 -4.81 3.76
N TRP A 47 -5.91 -3.91 3.83
CA TRP A 47 -5.76 -2.53 3.37
C TRP A 47 -4.69 -1.78 4.17
N LEU A 48 -4.71 -1.87 5.51
CA LEU A 48 -3.72 -1.20 6.35
C LEU A 48 -2.32 -1.74 6.11
N ASN A 49 -2.16 -3.06 5.98
CA ASN A 49 -0.87 -3.67 5.66
C ASN A 49 -0.31 -3.13 4.35
N LEU A 50 -1.11 -3.09 3.28
CA LEU A 50 -0.69 -2.55 1.99
C LEU A 50 -0.38 -1.05 2.07
N TYR A 51 -1.20 -0.27 2.76
CA TYR A 51 -0.96 1.16 2.95
C TYR A 51 0.38 1.42 3.66
N ILE A 52 0.64 0.70 4.75
CA ILE A 52 1.86 0.85 5.55
C ILE A 52 3.09 0.38 4.76
N GLN A 53 3.00 -0.77 4.08
CA GLN A 53 4.08 -1.26 3.21
C GLN A 53 4.41 -0.23 2.13
N ASN A 54 3.40 0.30 1.42
CA ASN A 54 3.61 1.33 0.40
C ASN A 54 4.17 2.63 0.97
N LYS A 55 3.73 3.04 2.17
CA LYS A 55 4.28 4.22 2.86
C LYS A 55 5.76 4.01 3.19
N ASN A 56 6.10 2.89 3.82
CA ASN A 56 7.48 2.54 4.16
C ASN A 56 8.34 2.40 2.90
N LEU A 57 7.82 1.80 1.84
CA LEU A 57 8.51 1.76 0.55
C LEU A 57 8.74 3.16 0.03
N LYS A 58 7.78 4.09 0.06
CA LYS A 58 8.03 5.47 -0.39
C LYS A 58 9.05 6.22 0.46
N GLU A 59 9.01 6.03 1.78
CA GLU A 59 9.99 6.61 2.69
C GLU A 59 11.40 6.01 2.46
N ASN A 60 11.47 4.70 2.20
CA ASN A 60 12.69 3.94 1.94
C ASN A 60 13.08 3.86 0.45
N ASN A 61 12.28 4.38 -0.49
CA ASN A 61 12.59 4.44 -1.93
C ASN A 61 13.32 5.75 -2.29
N SER A 62 13.78 6.47 -1.26
CA SER A 62 15.06 7.17 -1.31
C SER A 62 16.25 6.19 -1.38
N THR A 63 16.02 4.89 -1.16
CA THR A 63 17.02 3.82 -1.06
C THR A 63 16.50 2.47 -1.61
N VAL A 64 15.88 2.42 -2.80
CA VAL A 64 16.19 1.24 -3.63
C VAL A 64 17.70 1.36 -3.86
N SER A 65 18.49 0.35 -3.53
CA SER A 65 19.92 0.42 -3.85
C SER A 65 19.98 0.75 -5.35
N ASN A 66 20.76 1.77 -5.72
CA ASN A 66 20.81 2.24 -7.11
C ASN A 66 20.99 1.05 -8.08
N GLU A 67 21.73 0.04 -7.65
CA GLU A 67 22.00 -1.23 -8.32
C GLU A 67 20.73 -2.02 -8.70
N GLU A 68 19.80 -2.29 -7.77
CA GLU A 68 18.57 -3.04 -8.07
C GLU A 68 17.64 -2.28 -9.04
N TYR A 69 17.57 -0.95 -8.89
CA TYR A 69 16.82 -0.12 -9.84
C TYR A 69 17.46 -0.11 -11.23
N GLN A 70 18.79 -0.03 -11.31
CA GLN A 70 19.52 -0.14 -12.58
C GLN A 70 19.31 -1.52 -13.23
N GLU A 71 19.21 -2.58 -12.45
CA GLU A 71 18.97 -3.94 -12.96
C GLU A 71 17.54 -4.09 -13.53
N LEU A 72 16.53 -3.57 -12.82
CA LEU A 72 15.15 -3.51 -13.32
C LEU A 72 15.03 -2.63 -14.58
N LEU A 73 15.77 -1.53 -14.66
CA LEU A 73 15.76 -0.63 -15.81
C LEU A 73 16.37 -1.33 -17.05
N LYS A 74 17.52 -1.99 -16.89
CA LYS A 74 18.15 -2.79 -17.95
C LYS A 74 17.23 -3.90 -18.46
N LEU A 75 16.52 -4.57 -17.55
CA LEU A 75 15.57 -5.63 -17.91
C LEU A 75 14.40 -5.07 -18.72
N LYS A 76 13.87 -3.89 -18.34
CA LYS A 76 12.77 -3.21 -19.04
C LYS A 76 13.18 -2.75 -20.44
N GLU A 77 14.37 -2.18 -20.58
CA GLU A 77 14.92 -1.76 -21.88
C GLU A 77 15.16 -2.96 -22.81
N SER A 78 15.71 -4.04 -22.27
CA SER A 78 15.93 -5.30 -23.00
C SER A 78 14.60 -5.90 -23.49
N LEU A 79 13.58 -5.93 -22.62
CA LEU A 79 12.24 -6.39 -22.99
C LEU A 79 11.63 -5.50 -24.07
N HIS A 80 11.79 -4.18 -23.97
CA HIS A 80 11.28 -3.26 -24.99
C HIS A 80 11.95 -3.48 -26.35
N ALA A 81 13.27 -3.69 -26.40
CA ALA A 81 14.02 -3.98 -27.62
C ALA A 81 13.58 -5.29 -28.28
N VAL A 82 13.31 -6.33 -27.48
CA VAL A 82 12.78 -7.61 -27.99
C VAL A 82 11.36 -7.42 -28.54
N MET A 83 10.50 -6.72 -27.81
CA MET A 83 9.12 -6.46 -28.25
C MET A 83 9.03 -5.53 -29.47
N SER A 84 9.96 -4.59 -29.63
CA SER A 84 10.00 -3.71 -30.80
C SER A 84 10.56 -4.42 -32.03
N GLY A 85 11.60 -5.26 -31.88
CA GLY A 85 12.14 -6.07 -32.97
C GLY A 85 11.13 -7.10 -33.52
N LEU A 86 10.27 -7.66 -32.67
CA LEU A 86 9.19 -8.55 -33.09
C LEU A 86 8.09 -7.85 -33.91
N ASN A 87 7.97 -6.52 -33.83
CA ASN A 87 6.97 -5.74 -34.57
C ASN A 87 7.48 -5.20 -35.92
N THR A 88 8.77 -5.40 -36.25
CA THR A 88 9.39 -4.91 -37.49
C THR A 88 9.60 -5.97 -38.57
N GLU A 89 9.27 -7.25 -38.32
CA GLU A 89 9.38 -8.35 -39.29
C GLU A 89 8.03 -8.73 -39.95
N LYS A 90 7.19 -7.73 -40.26
CA LYS A 90 6.02 -7.89 -41.15
C LYS A 90 6.08 -6.88 -42.28
#